data_AF-A0A941C920-F1
#
_entry.id   AF-A0A941C920-F1
#
_cell.length_a   1.000
_cell.length_b   1.000
_cell.length_c   1.000
_cell.angle_alpha   90.00
_cell.angle_beta   90.00
_cell.angle_gamma   90.00
#
_symmetry.space_group_name_H-M   'P 1'
#
loop_
_entity.id
_entity.type
_entity.pdbx_description
1 polymer ?
#
loop_
_entity_poly.entity_id
_entity_poly.type
_entity_poly.pdbx_seq_one_letter_code
_entity_poly.pdbx_strand_id
1 'polypeptide(L)'
;METFDIERFNKNKDEEGNYIYTTNDGYTVEESGGLNDGGFIKIKYKAADDFRDFFRFFSSGKLKIQGRFYHNEFDCNTWSYYDEQGELDKKVDYDQPFVFHWDKIKAYLTQHECDLEKDIIRVSRYTDENTPPFWELEFNGKYKKIKGRFVIKLDGVTGEEIIVKQFLGKKTVGKSGTTADYKILLNKEG
;
A
#
# COMPACT_ATOMS: atom_id res chain seq x y z
N MET A 1 0.74 -7.85 24.98
CA MET A 1 0.87 -8.00 23.52
C MET A 1 -0.50 -8.34 22.98
N GLU A 2 -0.89 -7.81 21.81
CA GLU A 2 -2.19 -8.14 21.18
C GLU A 2 -2.29 -9.66 20.94
N THR A 3 -3.48 -10.23 21.12
CA THR A 3 -3.77 -11.64 20.86
C THR A 3 -5.06 -11.76 20.07
N PHE A 4 -5.16 -12.78 19.22
CA PHE A 4 -6.36 -13.03 18.42
C PHE A 4 -7.38 -13.87 19.18
N ASP A 5 -8.62 -13.39 19.28
CA ASP A 5 -9.73 -14.13 19.89
C ASP A 5 -10.35 -15.12 18.88
N ILE A 6 -9.77 -16.33 18.84
CA ILE A 6 -10.13 -17.40 17.91
C ILE A 6 -11.58 -17.85 18.11
N GLU A 7 -12.04 -17.94 19.35
CA GLU A 7 -13.39 -18.42 19.67
C GLU A 7 -14.43 -17.42 19.18
N ARG A 8 -14.25 -16.13 19.49
CA ARG A 8 -15.12 -15.06 19.00
C ARG A 8 -15.09 -15.01 17.47
N PHE A 9 -13.92 -15.07 16.85
CA PHE A 9 -13.81 -15.05 15.40
C PHE A 9 -14.58 -16.23 14.76
N ASN A 10 -14.35 -17.45 15.20
CA ASN A 10 -15.02 -18.63 14.64
C ASN A 10 -16.54 -18.61 14.83
N LYS A 11 -17.03 -17.97 15.89
CA LYS A 11 -18.47 -17.81 16.13
C LYS A 11 -19.14 -16.79 15.20
N ASN A 12 -18.39 -15.79 14.72
CA ASN A 12 -18.97 -14.64 14.01
C ASN A 12 -18.53 -14.51 12.55
N LYS A 13 -17.56 -15.31 12.10
CA LYS A 13 -17.12 -15.29 10.70
C LYS A 13 -18.23 -15.74 9.74
N ASP A 14 -18.21 -15.17 8.53
CA ASP A 14 -19.06 -15.56 7.41
C ASP A 14 -18.57 -16.86 6.74
N GLU A 15 -19.28 -17.28 5.70
CA GLU A 15 -18.97 -18.48 4.92
C GLU A 15 -17.63 -18.39 4.18
N GLU A 16 -17.15 -17.17 3.91
CA GLU A 16 -15.85 -16.91 3.28
C GLU A 16 -14.70 -16.87 4.30
N GLY A 17 -15.01 -16.99 5.59
CA GLY A 17 -14.02 -16.99 6.66
C GLY A 17 -13.57 -15.60 7.08
N ASN A 18 -14.41 -14.58 6.89
CA ASN A 18 -14.16 -13.20 7.28
C ASN A 18 -15.10 -12.77 8.41
N TYR A 19 -14.63 -11.90 9.30
CA TYR A 19 -15.44 -11.25 10.33
C TYR A 19 -15.16 -9.76 10.33
N ILE A 20 -16.18 -8.96 9.99
CA ILE A 20 -16.07 -7.50 9.92
C ILE A 20 -17.00 -6.89 10.97
N TYR A 21 -16.48 -5.97 11.78
CA TYR A 21 -17.26 -5.26 12.79
C TYR A 21 -16.72 -3.85 13.03
N THR A 22 -17.59 -2.98 13.55
CA THR A 22 -17.22 -1.63 13.99
C THR A 22 -17.09 -1.59 15.51
N THR A 23 -16.01 -1.00 16.00
CA THR A 23 -15.79 -0.80 17.43
C THR A 23 -16.47 0.48 17.93
N ASN A 24 -16.68 0.59 19.25
CA ASN A 24 -17.32 1.77 19.85
C ASN A 24 -16.56 3.08 19.61
N ASP A 25 -15.24 3.02 19.42
CA ASP A 25 -14.34 4.13 19.08
C ASP A 25 -14.29 4.43 17.57
N GLY A 26 -15.16 3.78 16.77
CA GLY A 26 -15.41 4.10 15.37
C GLY A 26 -14.40 3.50 14.38
N TYR A 27 -13.66 2.46 14.78
CA TYR A 27 -12.81 1.72 13.84
C TYR A 27 -13.60 0.61 13.18
N THR A 28 -13.35 0.39 11.90
CA THR A 28 -13.65 -0.87 11.23
C THR A 28 -12.52 -1.85 11.52
N VAL A 29 -12.90 -3.07 11.90
CA VAL A 29 -11.99 -4.19 12.08
C VAL A 29 -12.42 -5.29 11.14
N GLU A 30 -11.47 -5.74 10.30
CA GLU A 30 -11.62 -6.86 9.39
C GLU A 30 -10.70 -7.98 9.89
N GLU A 31 -11.26 -9.12 10.22
CA GLU A 31 -10.53 -10.31 10.64
C GLU A 31 -10.74 -11.43 9.62
N SER A 32 -9.68 -12.15 9.28
CA SER A 32 -9.75 -13.29 8.37
C SER A 32 -8.88 -14.45 8.88
N GLY A 33 -9.28 -15.67 8.52
CA GLY A 33 -8.60 -16.91 8.88
C GLY A 33 -8.49 -17.85 7.68
N GLY A 34 -8.07 -19.09 7.93
CA GLY A 34 -7.93 -20.09 6.87
C GLY A 34 -6.72 -19.85 5.94
N LEU A 35 -5.72 -19.10 6.42
CA LEU A 35 -4.44 -18.97 5.74
C LEU A 35 -3.75 -20.33 5.63
N ASN A 36 -2.84 -20.49 4.67
CA ASN A 36 -2.11 -21.75 4.45
C ASN A 36 -1.33 -22.22 5.69
N ASP A 37 -0.88 -21.30 6.55
CA ASP A 37 -0.21 -21.62 7.82
C ASP A 37 -1.18 -21.76 9.02
N GLY A 38 -2.49 -21.76 8.76
CA GLY A 38 -3.54 -21.80 9.78
C GLY A 38 -3.62 -20.52 10.63
N GLY A 39 -2.89 -19.47 10.28
CA GLY A 39 -2.87 -18.20 11.00
C GLY A 39 -4.09 -17.31 10.71
N PHE A 40 -4.05 -16.12 11.31
CA PHE A 40 -5.11 -15.12 11.21
C PHE A 40 -4.55 -13.75 10.83
N ILE A 41 -5.39 -12.92 10.23
CA ILE A 41 -5.10 -11.50 9.95
C ILE A 41 -6.17 -10.64 10.62
N LYS A 42 -5.76 -9.47 11.11
CA LYS A 42 -6.64 -8.39 11.55
C LYS A 42 -6.17 -7.09 10.91
N ILE A 43 -7.08 -6.38 10.27
CA ILE A 43 -6.87 -5.04 9.74
C ILE A 43 -7.78 -4.09 10.50
N LYS A 44 -7.22 -3.02 11.07
CA LYS A 44 -7.97 -2.02 11.84
C LYS A 44 -7.76 -0.64 11.23
N TYR A 45 -8.84 0.08 10.93
CA TYR A 45 -8.75 1.39 10.29
C TYR A 45 -10.00 2.25 10.54
N LYS A 46 -9.87 3.55 10.33
CA LYS A 46 -11.02 4.46 10.16
C LYS A 46 -11.17 4.78 8.69
N ALA A 47 -12.41 4.93 8.22
CA ALA A 47 -12.68 5.19 6.80
C ALA A 47 -12.03 6.49 6.27
N ALA A 48 -11.77 7.46 7.15
CA ALA A 48 -11.12 8.73 6.81
C ALA A 48 -9.59 8.69 6.91
N ASP A 49 -9.00 7.57 7.34
CA ASP A 49 -7.56 7.46 7.53
C ASP A 49 -6.89 6.82 6.30
N ASP A 50 -5.84 7.47 5.80
CA ASP A 50 -4.95 6.98 4.74
C ASP A 50 -4.34 5.60 5.07
N PHE A 51 -4.14 5.33 6.36
CA PHE A 51 -3.36 4.19 6.82
C PHE A 51 -4.21 3.20 7.61
N ARG A 52 -3.85 1.92 7.48
CA ARG A 52 -4.49 0.81 8.19
C ARG A 52 -3.46 0.08 9.05
N ASP A 53 -3.86 -0.24 10.28
CA ASP A 53 -3.06 -1.09 11.15
C ASP A 53 -3.23 -2.55 10.71
N PHE A 54 -2.11 -3.24 10.54
CA PHE A 54 -2.05 -4.63 10.14
C PHE A 54 -1.50 -5.48 11.27
N PHE A 55 -2.18 -6.59 11.54
CA PHE A 55 -1.73 -7.61 12.47
C PHE A 55 -1.86 -8.98 11.81
N ARG A 56 -0.80 -9.78 11.91
CA ARG A 56 -0.82 -11.21 11.58
C ARG A 56 -0.58 -12.01 12.85
N PHE A 57 -1.27 -13.13 12.97
CA PHE A 57 -1.19 -14.02 14.12
C PHE A 57 -0.85 -15.44 13.67
N PHE A 58 -0.15 -16.17 14.53
CA PHE A 58 0.01 -17.61 14.40
C PHE A 58 -1.33 -18.32 14.60
N SER A 59 -1.41 -19.60 14.24
CA SER A 59 -2.59 -20.45 14.50
C SER A 59 -2.94 -20.57 15.99
N SER A 60 -1.98 -20.31 16.88
CA SER A 60 -2.17 -20.20 18.33
C SER A 60 -2.85 -18.90 18.79
N GLY A 61 -3.05 -17.94 17.88
CA GLY A 61 -3.59 -16.61 18.18
C GLY A 61 -2.56 -15.62 18.73
N LYS A 62 -1.29 -16.04 18.90
CA LYS A 62 -0.20 -15.13 19.27
C LYS A 62 0.18 -14.21 18.11
N LEU A 63 0.57 -12.98 18.43
CA LEU A 63 1.03 -12.00 17.46
C LEU A 63 2.29 -12.51 16.73
N LYS A 64 2.28 -12.39 15.40
CA LYS A 64 3.38 -12.76 14.49
C LYS A 64 3.96 -11.54 13.81
N ILE A 65 3.12 -10.62 13.36
CA ILE A 65 3.53 -9.38 12.69
C ILE A 65 2.60 -8.27 13.14
N GLN A 66 3.15 -7.08 13.42
CA GLN A 66 2.37 -5.85 13.49
C GLN A 66 3.05 -4.75 12.69
N GLY A 67 2.25 -3.96 12.01
CA GLY A 67 2.73 -2.84 11.20
C GLY A 67 1.58 -1.97 10.74
N ARG A 68 1.90 -1.03 9.85
CA ARG A 68 0.92 -0.13 9.23
C ARG A 68 1.20 -0.08 7.74
N PHE A 69 0.15 0.04 6.94
CA PHE A 69 0.27 0.19 5.50
C PHE A 69 -0.71 1.25 5.00
N TYR A 70 -0.36 1.90 3.90
CA TYR A 70 -1.28 2.75 3.15
C TYR A 70 -2.30 1.86 2.45
N HIS A 71 -3.60 2.17 2.57
CA HIS A 71 -4.64 1.28 2.06
C HIS A 71 -4.53 0.98 0.56
N ASN A 72 -3.85 1.86 -0.19
CA ASN A 72 -3.49 1.67 -1.59
C ASN A 72 -1.99 1.34 -1.77
N GLU A 73 -1.52 0.22 -1.21
CA GLU A 73 -0.40 -0.59 -1.77
C GLU A 73 1.02 -0.48 -1.19
N PHE A 74 1.28 0.15 -0.02
CA PHE A 74 2.63 0.06 0.57
C PHE A 74 2.69 0.01 2.10
N ASP A 75 3.62 -0.80 2.62
CA ASP A 75 3.99 -0.88 4.03
C ASP A 75 4.69 0.40 4.48
N CYS A 76 4.36 0.95 5.63
CA CYS A 76 4.96 2.16 6.21
C CYS A 76 5.30 2.00 7.70
N ASN A 77 6.07 2.96 8.21
CA ASN A 77 6.63 2.96 9.55
C ASN A 77 7.45 1.69 9.86
N THR A 78 7.68 1.45 11.15
CA THR A 78 8.36 0.25 11.62
C THR A 78 7.39 -0.92 11.75
N TRP A 79 7.70 -2.01 11.06
CA TRP A 79 7.07 -3.31 11.24
C TRP A 79 7.85 -4.15 12.24
N SER A 80 7.14 -4.81 13.14
CA SER A 80 7.71 -5.72 14.14
C SER A 80 7.26 -7.14 13.86
N TYR A 81 8.21 -8.08 13.91
CA TYR A 81 8.02 -9.50 13.67
C TYR A 81 8.37 -10.26 14.93
N TYR A 82 7.52 -11.21 15.29
CA TYR A 82 7.62 -11.98 16.53
C TYR A 82 7.67 -13.47 16.23
N ASP A 83 8.38 -14.20 17.07
CA ASP A 83 8.40 -15.66 17.04
C ASP A 83 7.15 -16.26 17.73
N GLU A 84 7.04 -17.59 17.72
CA GLU A 84 5.90 -18.31 18.34
C GLU A 84 5.91 -18.24 19.87
N GLN A 85 7.04 -17.91 20.48
CA GLN A 85 7.14 -17.68 21.92
C GLN A 85 6.55 -16.32 22.28
N GLY A 86 6.58 -15.37 21.34
CA GLY A 86 6.11 -14.01 21.45
C GLY A 86 7.25 -13.00 21.62
N GLU A 87 8.49 -13.43 21.41
CA GLU A 87 9.67 -12.59 21.47
C GLU A 87 9.88 -11.86 20.15
N LEU A 88 10.42 -10.64 20.23
CA LEU A 88 10.71 -9.83 19.04
C LEU A 88 11.90 -10.43 18.28
N ASP A 89 11.64 -10.92 17.08
CA ASP A 89 12.66 -11.47 16.18
C ASP A 89 13.31 -10.36 15.32
N LYS A 90 12.48 -9.49 14.72
CA LYS A 90 12.96 -8.46 13.79
C LYS A 90 12.13 -7.18 13.83
N LYS A 91 12.79 -6.05 13.54
CA LYS A 91 12.13 -4.80 13.13
C LYS A 91 12.61 -4.34 11.76
N VAL A 92 11.69 -3.83 10.95
CA VAL A 92 11.99 -3.23 9.64
C VAL A 92 11.34 -1.86 9.59
N ASP A 93 12.13 -0.81 9.41
CA ASP A 93 11.62 0.53 9.13
C ASP A 93 11.48 0.72 7.62
N TYR A 94 10.25 0.66 7.12
CA TYR A 94 9.96 0.78 5.69
C TYR A 94 10.06 2.23 5.19
N ASP A 95 10.05 3.22 6.09
CA ASP A 95 10.21 4.63 5.73
C ASP A 95 11.67 5.05 5.71
N GLN A 96 12.57 4.31 6.37
CA GLN A 96 13.99 4.65 6.49
C GLN A 96 14.69 4.97 5.15
N PRO A 97 14.41 4.25 4.04
CA PRO A 97 15.02 4.57 2.74
C PRO A 97 14.46 5.84 2.07
N PHE A 98 13.31 6.36 2.53
CA PHE A 98 12.55 7.40 1.83
C PHE A 98 12.60 8.74 2.56
N VAL A 99 13.50 9.63 2.15
CA VAL A 99 13.51 11.04 2.61
C VAL A 99 12.37 11.85 1.97
N PHE A 100 11.92 11.45 0.78
CA PHE A 100 10.74 12.00 0.13
C PHE A 100 9.49 11.23 0.59
N HIS A 101 9.07 11.46 1.83
CA HIS A 101 7.97 10.74 2.49
C HIS A 101 6.57 11.13 1.98
N TRP A 102 5.54 10.40 2.44
CA TRP A 102 4.15 10.51 1.99
C TRP A 102 3.59 11.93 1.94
N ASP A 103 3.86 12.78 2.94
CA ASP A 103 3.36 14.16 2.92
C ASP A 103 3.88 14.99 1.73
N LYS A 104 5.11 14.73 1.27
CA LYS A 104 5.67 15.36 0.08
C LYS A 104 5.05 14.78 -1.20
N ILE A 105 4.70 13.49 -1.21
CA ILE A 105 3.95 12.87 -2.30
C ILE A 105 2.55 13.48 -2.42
N LYS A 106 1.83 13.68 -1.31
CA LYS A 106 0.53 14.37 -1.31
C LYS A 106 0.64 15.78 -1.86
N ALA A 107 1.66 16.54 -1.43
CA ALA A 107 1.91 17.88 -1.96
C ALA A 107 2.20 17.87 -3.48
N TYR A 108 3.01 16.90 -3.94
CA TYR A 108 3.31 16.71 -5.35
C TYR A 108 2.06 16.39 -6.16
N LEU A 109 1.24 15.43 -5.73
CA LEU A 109 -0.03 15.09 -6.39
C LEU A 109 -0.98 16.28 -6.45
N THR A 110 -1.10 17.04 -5.36
CA THR A 110 -1.93 18.25 -5.29
C THR A 110 -1.47 19.31 -6.30
N GLN A 111 -0.15 19.52 -6.45
CA GLN A 111 0.42 20.43 -7.45
C GLN A 111 0.05 20.01 -8.88
N HIS A 112 -0.21 18.73 -9.11
CA HIS A 112 -0.66 18.19 -10.38
C HIS A 112 -2.19 18.16 -10.55
N GLU A 113 -2.95 18.96 -9.80
CA GLU A 113 -4.42 18.98 -9.85
C GLU A 113 -5.05 17.59 -9.62
N CYS A 114 -4.40 16.73 -8.83
CA CYS A 114 -4.92 15.41 -8.45
C CYS A 114 -5.76 15.52 -7.17
N ASP A 115 -7.02 15.09 -7.20
CA ASP A 115 -7.82 14.82 -6.01
C ASP A 115 -7.35 13.50 -5.38
N LEU A 116 -6.79 13.56 -4.17
CA LEU A 116 -6.19 12.38 -3.50
C LEU A 116 -7.18 11.23 -3.29
N GLU A 117 -8.48 11.51 -3.21
CA GLU A 117 -9.52 10.50 -2.98
C GLU A 117 -10.05 9.87 -4.27
N LYS A 118 -10.04 10.62 -5.38
CA LYS A 118 -10.74 10.22 -6.62
C LYS A 118 -9.80 9.92 -7.77
N ASP A 119 -8.68 10.64 -7.82
CA ASP A 119 -7.82 10.67 -8.98
C ASP A 119 -6.58 9.80 -8.83
N ILE A 120 -6.24 9.36 -7.60
CA ILE A 120 -5.18 8.38 -7.37
C ILE A 120 -5.67 7.01 -7.87
N ILE A 121 -4.86 6.42 -8.75
CA ILE A 121 -5.08 5.07 -9.25
C ILE A 121 -4.15 4.09 -8.51
N ARG A 122 -2.90 4.49 -8.30
CA ARG A 122 -1.91 3.70 -7.57
C ARG A 122 -0.82 4.58 -6.96
N VAL A 123 -0.38 4.23 -5.76
CA VAL A 123 0.86 4.74 -5.16
C VAL A 123 1.66 3.55 -4.67
N SER A 124 2.82 3.33 -5.27
CA SER A 124 3.73 2.26 -4.85
C SER A 124 5.11 2.83 -4.57
N ARG A 125 5.89 2.11 -3.79
CA ARG A 125 7.29 2.45 -3.55
C ARG A 125 8.14 1.19 -3.52
N TYR A 126 9.38 1.32 -3.95
CA TYR A 126 10.29 0.20 -4.10
C TYR A 126 11.68 0.60 -3.64
N THR A 127 12.36 -0.34 -3.00
CA THR A 127 13.75 -0.24 -2.60
C THR A 127 14.26 -1.64 -2.30
N ASP A 128 15.48 -1.94 -2.74
CA ASP A 128 16.22 -3.14 -2.39
C ASP A 128 17.71 -2.82 -2.34
N GLU A 129 18.56 -3.84 -2.12
CA GLU A 129 20.01 -3.66 -2.00
C GLU A 129 20.68 -3.05 -3.24
N ASN A 130 20.09 -3.23 -4.44
CA ASN A 130 20.67 -2.79 -5.71
C ASN A 130 19.85 -1.68 -6.40
N THR A 131 18.68 -1.37 -5.86
CA THR A 131 17.72 -0.43 -6.44
C THR A 131 17.53 0.76 -5.49
N PRO A 132 18.01 1.95 -5.87
CA PRO A 132 17.74 3.18 -5.12
C PRO A 132 16.24 3.33 -4.86
N PRO A 133 15.85 3.86 -3.68
CA PRO A 133 14.45 4.00 -3.32
C PRO A 133 13.74 4.89 -4.34
N PHE A 134 12.55 4.49 -4.77
CA PHE A 134 11.72 5.31 -5.66
C PHE A 134 10.24 5.14 -5.39
N TRP A 135 9.48 6.17 -5.74
CA TRP A 135 8.02 6.12 -5.79
C TRP A 135 7.56 5.92 -7.22
N GLU A 136 6.49 5.14 -7.39
CA GLU A 136 5.73 5.07 -8.63
C GLU A 136 4.30 5.53 -8.36
N LEU A 137 3.89 6.58 -9.05
CA LEU A 137 2.59 7.22 -8.90
C LEU A 137 1.80 7.03 -10.19
N GLU A 138 0.57 6.55 -10.07
CA GLU A 138 -0.40 6.56 -11.16
C GLU A 138 -1.63 7.35 -10.76
N PHE A 139 -1.97 8.38 -11.52
CA PHE A 139 -3.06 9.28 -11.17
C PHE A 139 -3.64 10.02 -12.39
N ASN A 140 -4.88 10.50 -12.25
CA ASN A 140 -5.47 11.49 -13.14
C ASN A 140 -5.11 12.90 -12.66
N GLY A 141 -4.74 13.78 -13.57
CA GLY A 141 -4.40 15.13 -13.19
C GLY A 141 -3.85 15.92 -14.36
N LYS A 142 -2.85 16.76 -14.07
CA LYS A 142 -2.25 17.67 -15.04
C LYS A 142 -0.74 17.73 -14.90
N TYR A 143 -0.04 17.56 -16.01
CA TYR A 143 1.41 17.68 -16.10
C TYR A 143 1.79 18.65 -17.21
N LYS A 144 2.59 19.69 -16.90
CA LYS A 144 3.06 20.72 -17.87
C LYS A 144 1.97 21.18 -18.86
N LYS A 145 0.79 21.55 -18.33
CA LYS A 145 -0.43 22.00 -19.06
C LYS A 145 -1.28 20.92 -19.74
N ILE A 146 -0.85 19.66 -19.75
CA ILE A 146 -1.60 18.54 -20.34
C ILE A 146 -2.43 17.89 -19.24
N LYS A 147 -3.75 17.76 -19.42
CA LYS A 147 -4.60 16.93 -18.56
C LYS A 147 -4.62 15.48 -19.06
N GLY A 148 -4.64 14.51 -18.14
CA GLY A 148 -4.71 13.10 -18.49
C GLY A 148 -4.34 12.18 -17.32
N ARG A 149 -4.17 10.89 -17.64
CA ARG A 149 -3.63 9.89 -16.72
C ARG A 149 -2.11 9.82 -16.88
N PHE A 150 -1.39 9.88 -15.77
CA PHE A 150 0.06 9.87 -15.74
C PHE A 150 0.59 8.72 -14.90
N VAL A 151 1.73 8.16 -15.33
CA VAL A 151 2.58 7.27 -14.53
C VAL A 151 3.91 7.99 -14.33
N ILE A 152 4.25 8.28 -13.08
CA ILE A 152 5.44 9.06 -12.71
C ILE A 152 6.30 8.25 -11.75
N LYS A 153 7.58 8.11 -12.09
CA LYS A 153 8.62 7.59 -11.19
C LYS A 153 9.37 8.76 -10.57
N LEU A 154 9.37 8.84 -9.24
CA LEU A 154 10.12 9.83 -8.48
C LEU A 154 11.24 9.17 -7.69
N ASP A 155 12.39 9.83 -7.60
CA ASP A 155 13.45 9.43 -6.68
C ASP A 155 12.95 9.50 -5.22
N GLY A 156 13.16 8.44 -4.46
CA GLY A 156 12.64 8.28 -3.10
C GLY A 156 13.35 9.13 -2.05
N VAL A 157 14.52 9.69 -2.38
CA VAL A 157 15.29 10.56 -1.48
C VAL A 157 15.01 12.03 -1.79
N THR A 158 15.14 12.41 -3.05
CA THR A 158 15.11 13.79 -3.53
C THR A 158 13.73 14.23 -4.00
N GLY A 159 12.88 13.30 -4.44
CA GLY A 159 11.62 13.58 -5.11
C GLY A 159 11.76 14.01 -6.58
N GLU A 160 12.96 13.89 -7.15
CA GLU A 160 13.16 14.23 -8.57
C GLU A 160 12.39 13.30 -9.49
N GLU A 161 11.75 13.86 -10.51
CA GLU A 161 11.15 13.08 -11.60
C GLU A 161 12.25 12.32 -12.37
N ILE A 162 12.14 10.99 -12.40
CA ILE A 162 13.01 10.09 -13.15
C ILE A 162 12.35 9.76 -14.49
N ILE A 163 11.07 9.37 -14.45
CA ILE A 163 10.25 9.03 -15.62
C ILE A 163 8.89 9.70 -15.49
N VAL A 164 8.39 10.26 -16.59
CA VAL A 164 7.01 10.73 -16.71
C VAL A 164 6.41 10.17 -17.98
N LYS A 165 5.32 9.42 -17.84
CA LYS A 165 4.55 8.83 -18.95
C LYS A 165 3.12 9.35 -18.89
N GLN A 166 2.57 9.73 -20.03
CA GLN A 166 1.14 9.96 -20.20
C GLN A 166 0.50 8.72 -20.80
N PHE A 167 -0.51 8.17 -20.15
CA PHE A 167 -1.32 7.09 -20.69
C PHE A 167 -2.23 7.62 -21.81
N LEU A 168 -2.16 7.00 -22.98
CA LEU A 168 -2.93 7.37 -24.17
C LEU A 168 -4.10 6.43 -24.48
N GLY A 169 -4.22 5.32 -23.73
CA GLY A 169 -5.23 4.30 -23.96
C GLY A 169 -4.62 2.91 -24.11
N LYS A 170 -5.39 1.99 -24.66
CA LYS A 170 -4.95 0.62 -24.94
C LYS A 170 -4.82 0.43 -26.45
N LYS A 171 -3.74 -0.22 -26.88
CA LYS A 171 -3.52 -0.68 -28.26
C LYS A 171 -3.77 -2.17 -28.35
N THR A 172 -4.38 -2.63 -29.44
CA THR A 172 -4.55 -4.07 -29.72
C THR A 172 -3.21 -4.68 -30.10
N VAL A 173 -2.90 -5.85 -29.54
CA VAL A 173 -1.72 -6.66 -29.86
C VAL A 173 -2.20 -8.07 -30.22
N GLY A 174 -2.07 -8.44 -31.49
CA GLY A 174 -2.58 -9.72 -31.99
C GLY A 174 -4.11 -9.80 -32.01
N LYS A 175 -4.66 -11.02 -31.90
CA LYS A 175 -6.11 -11.28 -32.04
C LYS A 175 -6.94 -10.94 -30.79
N SER A 176 -6.36 -10.94 -29.60
CA SER A 176 -7.08 -10.70 -28.33
C SER A 176 -6.28 -9.92 -27.28
N GLY A 177 -5.00 -9.64 -27.52
CA GLY A 177 -4.16 -8.91 -26.57
C GLY A 177 -4.43 -7.41 -26.62
N THR A 178 -4.28 -6.74 -25.48
CA THR A 178 -4.14 -5.28 -25.45
C THR A 178 -2.90 -4.92 -24.65
N THR A 179 -2.23 -3.84 -25.04
CA THR A 179 -1.13 -3.24 -24.28
C THR A 179 -1.46 -1.79 -23.96
N ALA A 180 -0.98 -1.30 -22.82
CA ALA A 180 -1.10 0.10 -22.48
C ALA A 180 -0.20 0.95 -23.38
N ASP A 181 -0.76 1.98 -23.98
CA ASP A 181 -0.03 2.94 -24.79
C ASP A 181 0.39 4.14 -23.96
N TYR A 182 1.67 4.48 -24.02
CA TYR A 182 2.24 5.58 -23.26
C TYR A 182 3.03 6.52 -24.15
N LYS A 183 2.82 7.82 -23.96
CA LYS A 183 3.74 8.86 -24.42
C LYS A 183 4.73 9.17 -23.32
N ILE A 184 6.01 8.95 -23.57
CA ILE A 184 7.08 9.35 -22.66
C ILE A 184 7.26 10.87 -22.76
N LEU A 185 7.14 11.56 -21.63
CA LEU A 185 7.32 13.01 -21.50
C LEU A 185 8.66 13.37 -20.85
N LEU A 186 9.20 12.46 -20.05
CA LEU A 186 10.53 12.53 -19.43
C LEU A 186 11.07 11.10 -19.26
N ASN A 187 12.35 10.90 -19.53
CA ASN A 187 13.09 9.71 -19.14
C ASN A 187 14.55 10.11 -18.87
N LYS A 188 14.99 9.97 -17.62
CA LYS A 188 16.38 10.23 -17.19
C LYS A 188 17.24 8.96 -17.08
N GLU A 189 16.67 7.78 -17.31
CA GLU A 189 17.40 6.50 -17.25
C GLU A 189 18.03 6.09 -18.60
N GLY A 190 17.86 6.92 -19.64
CA GLY A 190 18.32 6.67 -21.01
C GLY A 190 19.54 7.47 -21.43
#